data_AF-A0A9N7JNE4-F1
#
_entry.id   AF-A0A9N7JNE4-F1
#
_cell.length_a   1.000
_cell.length_b   1.000
_cell.length_c   1.000
_cell.angle_alpha   90.00
_cell.angle_beta   90.00
_cell.angle_gamma   90.00
#
_symmetry.space_group_name_H-M   'P 1'
#
loop_
_entity.id
_entity.type
_entity.pdbx_description
1 polymer ?
#
loop_
_entity_poly.entity_id
_entity_poly.type
_entity_poly.pdbx_seq_one_letter_code
_entity_poly.pdbx_strand_id
1 'polypeptide(L)' 'MDYNDMKIDDIIKRINELYKKSKEEGLNEEEKEEQQKLRRVYIDRVKSNFKVQLEGIEPKNPTSRKS' A
#
# COMPACT_ATOMS: atom_id res chain seq x y z
N MET A 1 -7.80 13.59 -9.05
CA MET A 1 -7.06 12.51 -9.72
C MET A 1 -7.37 11.21 -9.00
N ASP A 2 -7.79 10.18 -9.72
CA ASP A 2 -7.93 8.85 -9.15
C ASP A 2 -6.56 8.15 -9.20
N TYR A 3 -6.00 7.82 -8.03
CA TYR A 3 -4.71 7.16 -7.90
C TYR A 3 -4.83 5.63 -7.92
N ASN A 4 -6.05 5.10 -8.01
CA ASN A 4 -6.32 3.66 -8.01
C ASN A 4 -5.83 2.92 -9.27
N ASP A 5 -5.49 3.62 -10.35
CA ASP A 5 -4.93 3.03 -11.58
C ASP A 5 -3.40 3.22 -11.73
N MET A 6 -2.76 4.02 -10.88
CA MET A 6 -1.33 4.33 -11.00
C MET A 6 -0.46 3.13 -10.59
N LYS A 7 0.77 2.98 -11.08
CA LYS A 7 1.66 1.90 -10.60
C LYS A 7 2.07 2.13 -9.14
N ILE A 8 2.17 1.05 -8.36
CA ILE A 8 2.54 1.16 -6.94
C ILE A 8 3.92 1.80 -6.74
N ASP A 9 4.88 1.53 -7.64
CA ASP A 9 6.21 2.13 -7.61
C ASP A 9 6.17 3.65 -7.76
N ASP A 10 5.29 4.15 -8.63
CA ASP A 10 5.13 5.59 -8.86
C ASP A 10 4.45 6.25 -7.64
N ILE A 11 3.51 5.55 -6.99
CA ILE A 11 2.90 6.01 -5.73
C ILE A 11 3.96 6.13 -4.63
N ILE A 12 4.82 5.12 -4.49
CA ILE A 12 5.90 5.12 -3.49
C ILE A 12 6.88 6.27 -3.76
N LYS A 13 7.32 6.45 -5.01
CA LYS A 13 8.18 7.56 -5.41
C LYS A 13 7.58 8.90 -5.03
N ARG A 14 6.30 9.13 -5.38
CA ARG A 14 5.60 10.38 -5.07
C ARG A 14 5.46 10.63 -3.57
N ILE A 15 5.15 9.59 -2.79
CA ILE A 15 5.11 9.69 -1.32
C ILE A 15 6.48 10.11 -0.76
N ASN A 16 7.57 9.56 -1.30
CA ASN A 16 8.93 9.88 -0.87
C ASN A 16 9.34 11.31 -1.25
N GLU A 17 8.96 11.78 -2.44
CA GLU A 17 9.16 13.17 -2.87
C GLU A 17 8.46 14.13 -1.91
N LEU A 18 7.17 13.91 -1.64
CA LEU A 18 6.39 14.72 -0.69
C LEU A 18 6.95 14.64 0.72
N TYR A 19 7.45 13.48 1.15
CA TYR A 19 8.11 13.35 2.45
C TYR A 19 9.41 14.15 2.53
N LYS A 20 10.24 14.13 1.49
CA LYS A 20 11.47 14.92 1.43
C LYS A 20 11.14 16.42 1.47
N LYS A 21 10.17 16.84 0.65
CA LYS A 21 9.67 18.23 0.65
C LYS A 21 9.15 18.66 2.03
N SER A 22 8.36 17.80 2.68
CA SER A 22 7.87 18.03 4.05
C SER A 22 8.98 18.26 5.08
N LYS A 23 10.15 17.66 4.88
CA LYS A 23 11.31 17.77 5.78
C LYS A 23 12.13 19.03 5.55
N GLU A 24 12.25 19.47 4.31
CA GLU A 24 13.10 20.60 3.93
C GLU A 24 12.34 21.94 4.05
N GLU A 25 11.17 22.02 3.44
CA GLU A 25 10.41 23.27 3.27
C GLU A 25 8.99 23.19 3.86
N GLY A 26 8.52 21.98 4.18
CA GLY A 26 7.14 21.74 4.62
C GLY A 26 6.21 21.45 3.43
N LEU A 27 5.01 20.97 3.73
CA LEU A 27 3.97 20.74 2.73
C LEU A 27 2.88 21.79 2.86
N ASN A 28 2.37 22.25 1.73
CA ASN A 28 1.12 23.01 1.70
C ASN A 28 -0.09 22.07 1.94
N GLU A 29 -1.28 22.63 2.12
CA GLU A 29 -2.48 21.82 2.40
C GLU A 29 -2.84 20.86 1.25
N GLU A 30 -2.70 21.28 0.00
CA GLU A 30 -2.98 20.45 -1.17
C GLU A 30 -2.03 19.24 -1.24
N GLU A 31 -0.75 19.44 -0.93
CA GLU A 31 0.28 18.41 -0.90
C GLU A 31 0.09 17.46 0.29
N LYS A 32 -0.35 17.96 1.45
CA LYS A 32 -0.72 17.10 2.58
C LYS A 32 -1.90 16.20 2.21
N GLU A 33 -2.92 16.75 1.55
CA GLU A 33 -4.04 15.96 1.06
C GLU A 33 -3.60 14.93 0.03
N GLU A 34 -2.73 15.32 -0.92
CA GLU A 34 -2.15 14.40 -1.91
C GLU A 34 -1.40 13.26 -1.19
N GLN A 35 -0.54 13.58 -0.24
CA GLN A 35 0.23 12.60 0.52
C GLN A 35 -0.69 11.64 1.29
N GLN A 36 -1.75 12.14 1.92
CA GLN A 36 -2.72 11.30 2.62
C GLN A 36 -3.47 10.36 1.66
N LYS A 37 -3.94 10.87 0.52
CA LYS A 37 -4.62 10.07 -0.52
C LYS A 37 -3.70 8.96 -1.02
N LEU A 38 -2.46 9.30 -1.36
CA LEU A 38 -1.45 8.33 -1.84
C LEU A 38 -1.13 7.26 -0.79
N ARG A 39 -0.95 7.65 0.49
CA ARG A 39 -0.70 6.70 1.58
C ARG A 39 -1.86 5.73 1.77
N ARG A 40 -3.09 6.20 1.65
CA ARG A 40 -4.27 5.33 1.76
C ARG A 40 -4.34 4.31 0.63
N VAL A 41 -4.16 4.76 -0.62
CA VAL A 41 -4.12 3.87 -1.79
C VAL A 41 -3.01 2.82 -1.67
N TYR A 42 -1.82 3.22 -1.21
CA TYR A 42 -0.72 2.29 -0.95
C TYR A 42 -1.12 1.22 0.08
N ILE A 43 -1.67 1.62 1.23
CA ILE A 43 -2.07 0.70 2.30
C ILE A 43 -3.15 -0.26 1.81
N ASP A 44 -4.16 0.23 1.10
CA ASP A 44 -5.28 -0.59 0.64
C ASP A 44 -4.81 -1.64 -0.37
N ARG A 45 -3.89 -1.27 -1.28
CA ARG A 45 -3.28 -2.22 -2.21
C ARG A 45 -2.38 -3.24 -1.53
N VAL A 46 -1.55 -2.81 -0.58
CA VAL A 46 -0.68 -3.72 0.18
C VAL A 46 -1.53 -4.71 0.99
N LYS A 47 -2.61 -4.23 1.63
CA LYS A 47 -3.57 -5.10 2.34
C LYS A 47 -4.25 -6.09 1.40
N SER A 48 -4.69 -5.65 0.22
CA SER A 48 -5.30 -6.52 -0.78
C SER A 48 -4.32 -7.61 -1.24
N ASN A 49 -3.09 -7.23 -1.60
CA ASN A 49 -2.06 -8.18 -2.01
C ASN A 49 -1.72 -9.18 -0.89
N PHE A 50 -1.64 -8.71 0.36
CA PHE A 50 -1.36 -9.57 1.50
C PHE A 50 -2.51 -10.55 1.80
N LYS A 51 -3.77 -10.12 1.67
CA LYS A 51 -4.93 -11.03 1.77
C LYS A 51 -4.88 -12.13 0.71
N VAL A 52 -4.59 -11.79 -0.55
CA VAL A 52 -4.44 -12.78 -1.62
C VAL A 52 -3.33 -13.78 -1.31
N GLN A 53 -2.20 -13.31 -0.77
CA GLN A 53 -1.12 -14.20 -0.33
C GLN A 53 -1.55 -15.13 0.82
N LEU A 54 -2.36 -14.64 1.77
CA LEU A 54 -2.89 -15.47 2.86
C LEU A 54 -3.96 -16.46 2.40
N GLU A 55 -4.83 -16.09 1.46
CA GLU A 55 -5.83 -16.98 0.87
C GLU A 55 -5.19 -18.10 0.03
N GLY A 56 -4.02 -17.83 -0.56
CA GLY A 56 -3.20 -18.85 -1.24
C GLY A 56 -2.45 -19.79 -0.29
N ILE A 57 -2.43 -19.51 1.02
CA ILE A 57 -1.88 -20.41 2.03
C ILE A 57 -3.03 -21.32 2.48
N GLU A 58 -3.18 -22.46 1.80
CA GLU A 58 -3.99 -23.54 2.35
C GLU A 58 -3.41 -23.92 3.72
N PRO A 59 -4.22 -23.91 4.81
CA PRO A 59 -3.80 -24.49 6.06
C PRO A 59 -3.54 -25.97 5.77
N LYS A 60 -2.25 -26.35 5.77
CA LYS A 60 -1.81 -27.72 5.56
C LYS A 60 -2.32 -28.56 6.73
N ASN A 61 -3.56 -29.05 6.67
CA ASN A 61 -4.14 -30.00 7.61
C ASN A 61 -3.31 -31.29 7.51
N PRO A 62 -2.44 -31.64 8.47
CA PRO A 62 -1.73 -32.89 8.46
C PRO A 62 -2.50 -33.84 9.37
N THR A 63 -3.73 -34.19 9.02
CA THR A 63 -4.50 -35.18 9.80
C THR A 63 -5.17 -36.21 8.92
N SER A 64 -4.40 -36.81 8.00
CA SER A 64 -4.67 -38.19 7.64
C SER A 64 -4.05 -39.11 8.70
N ARG A 65 -4.74 -39.30 9.84
CA ARG A 65 -4.58 -40.56 10.57
C ARG A 65 -5.30 -41.61 9.72
N LYS A 66 -4.57 -42.29 8.84
CA LYS A 66 -5.07 -43.51 8.21
C LYS A 66 -5.30 -44.52 9.34
N SER A 67 -6.54 -44.99 9.41
CA SER A 67 -6.98 -46.09 10.24
C SER A 67 -6.43 -47.43 9.74
#